data_AF-A0A2N6EVY4-F1
#
_entry.id   AF-A0A2N6EVY4-F1
#
_cell.length_a   1.000
_cell.length_b   1.000
_cell.length_c   1.000
_cell.angle_alpha   90.00
_cell.angle_beta   90.00
_cell.angle_gamma   90.00
#
_symmetry.space_group_name_H-M   'P 1'
#
loop_
_entity.id
_entity.type
_entity.pdbx_description
1 polymer ?
#
loop_
_entity_poly.entity_id
_entity_poly.type
_entity_poly.pdbx_seq_one_letter_code
_entity_poly.pdbx_strand_id
1 'polypeptide(L)'
;MKKIVSFLLWSVCFVVLLAIGDQFLLRYPGKSVPVLHEFQQFYRSFRSRLLDTEPPSPVEQASPGRQVQNVSVPPVATPQAPQYVYVDQDGQLNFAVSLDEIPRAFRDGAQPLNNQ
;
A
#
# COMPACT_ATOMS: atom_id res chain seq x y z
N MET A 1 -27.20 28.46 32.37
CA MET A 1 -27.11 27.05 31.90
C MET A 1 -27.62 26.84 30.46
N LYS A 2 -28.71 27.47 30.01
CA LYS A 2 -29.22 27.33 28.62
C LYS A 2 -28.17 27.57 27.51
N LYS A 3 -27.30 28.58 27.67
CA LYS A 3 -26.21 28.87 26.72
C LYS A 3 -25.17 27.74 26.65
N ILE A 4 -24.83 27.14 27.80
CA ILE A 4 -23.93 25.99 27.89
C ILE A 4 -24.57 24.75 27.25
N VAL A 5 -25.86 24.54 27.47
CA VAL A 5 -26.60 23.42 26.86
C VAL A 5 -26.70 23.58 25.34
N SER A 6 -26.99 24.77 24.83
CA SER A 6 -26.95 25.04 23.39
C SER A 6 -25.55 24.86 22.80
N PHE A 7 -24.50 25.26 23.52
CA PHE A 7 -23.12 25.05 23.09
C PHE A 7 -22.75 23.56 23.06
N LEU A 8 -23.10 22.80 24.09
CA LEU A 8 -22.92 21.34 24.15
C LEU A 8 -23.70 20.64 23.04
N LEU A 9 -24.95 21.03 22.81
CA LEU A 9 -25.78 20.46 21.74
C LEU A 9 -25.17 20.75 20.36
N TRP A 10 -24.68 21.97 20.15
CA TRP A 10 -24.00 22.35 18.92
C TRP A 10 -22.68 21.59 18.72
N SER A 11 -21.91 21.41 19.78
CA SER A 11 -20.68 20.61 19.78
C SER A 11 -20.96 19.13 19.45
N VAL A 12 -21.99 18.53 20.06
CA VAL A 12 -22.40 17.15 19.74
C VAL A 12 -22.84 17.05 18.29
N CYS A 13 -23.64 17.99 17.80
CA CYS A 13 -24.07 18.04 16.40
C CYS A 13 -22.87 18.13 15.44
N PHE A 14 -21.89 18.95 15.78
CA PHE A 14 -20.64 19.09 15.01
C PHE A 14 -19.83 17.79 14.99
N VAL A 15 -19.70 17.10 16.13
CA VAL A 15 -19.02 15.80 16.21
C VAL A 15 -19.75 14.73 15.40
N VAL A 16 -21.09 14.71 15.44
CA VAL A 16 -21.89 13.79 14.62
C VAL A 16 -21.66 14.06 13.13
N LEU A 17 -21.61 15.32 12.71
CA LEU A 17 -21.34 15.68 11.31
C LEU A 17 -19.95 15.24 10.85
N LEU A 18 -18.93 15.40 11.71
CA LEU A 18 -17.59 14.85 11.48
C LEU A 18 -17.62 13.32 11.35
N ALA A 19 -18.33 12.62 12.23
CA ALA A 19 -18.46 11.17 12.19
C ALA A 19 -19.15 10.67 10.91
N ILE A 20 -20.15 11.39 10.41
CA ILE A 20 -20.80 11.07 9.14
C ILE A 20 -19.81 11.23 7.98
N GLY A 21 -19.03 12.31 7.95
CA GLY A 21 -17.99 12.53 6.93
C GLY A 21 -16.92 11.43 6.97
N ASP A 22 -16.41 11.12 8.15
CA ASP A 22 -15.47 10.02 8.39
C ASP A 22 -16.01 8.68 7.88
N GLN A 23 -17.28 8.38 8.16
CA GLN A 23 -17.94 7.16 7.73
C GLN A 23 -18.24 7.14 6.23
N PHE A 24 -18.47 8.30 5.62
CA PHE A 24 -18.59 8.47 4.17
C PHE A 24 -17.26 8.16 3.48
N LEU A 25 -16.14 8.71 3.98
CA LEU A 25 -14.81 8.38 3.44
C LEU A 25 -14.49 6.88 3.54
N LEU A 26 -14.94 6.22 4.61
CA LEU A 26 -14.74 4.79 4.80
C LEU A 26 -15.65 3.89 3.94
N ARG A 27 -16.93 4.23 3.79
CA ARG A 27 -17.95 3.31 3.26
C ARG A 27 -18.55 3.73 1.92
N TYR A 28 -18.19 4.90 1.37
CA TYR A 28 -18.82 5.38 0.15
C TYR A 28 -18.59 4.40 -1.02
N PRO A 29 -19.65 3.75 -1.54
CA PRO A 29 -19.55 2.73 -2.59
C PRO A 29 -19.61 3.36 -4.00
N GLY A 30 -19.45 4.68 -4.11
CA GLY A 30 -19.72 5.42 -5.34
C GLY A 30 -18.66 5.21 -6.41
N LYS A 31 -19.01 4.37 -7.38
CA LYS A 31 -18.64 4.41 -8.81
C LYS A 31 -17.34 5.17 -9.14
N SER A 32 -16.24 4.41 -9.17
CA SER A 32 -15.13 4.52 -10.14
C SER A 32 -14.74 5.93 -10.63
N VAL A 33 -14.61 6.89 -9.72
CA VAL A 33 -13.81 8.09 -10.01
C VAL A 33 -12.41 7.79 -9.48
N PRO A 34 -11.41 7.55 -10.34
CA PRO A 34 -10.09 7.06 -9.92
C PRO A 34 -9.44 7.93 -8.84
N VAL A 35 -9.63 9.26 -8.93
CA VAL A 35 -9.14 10.22 -7.94
C VAL A 35 -9.73 9.97 -6.54
N LEU A 36 -11.04 9.72 -6.42
CA LEU A 36 -11.67 9.47 -5.11
C LEU A 36 -11.13 8.20 -4.45
N HIS A 37 -10.79 7.19 -5.24
CA HIS A 37 -10.30 5.91 -4.75
C HIS A 37 -8.91 6.05 -4.11
N GLU A 38 -7.99 6.79 -4.75
CA GLU A 38 -6.66 7.05 -4.18
C GLU A 38 -6.74 7.82 -2.86
N PHE A 39 -7.58 8.87 -2.79
CA PHE A 39 -7.78 9.61 -1.55
C PHE A 39 -8.38 8.73 -0.44
N GLN A 40 -9.30 7.82 -0.75
CA GLN A 40 -9.85 6.87 0.22
C GLN A 40 -8.81 5.87 0.73
N GLN A 41 -7.98 5.32 -0.16
CA GLN A 41 -6.89 4.41 0.23
C GLN A 41 -5.88 5.13 1.12
N PHE A 42 -5.42 6.33 0.72
CA PHE A 42 -4.53 7.14 1.54
C PHE A 42 -5.14 7.45 2.91
N TYR A 43 -6.41 7.87 2.95
CA TYR A 43 -7.10 8.20 4.20
C TYR A 43 -7.21 7.01 5.15
N ARG A 44 -7.54 5.82 4.62
CA ARG A 44 -7.59 4.58 5.41
C ARG A 44 -6.23 4.23 6.01
N SER A 45 -5.17 4.26 5.20
CA SER A 45 -3.80 3.95 5.64
C SER A 45 -3.26 4.98 6.62
N PHE A 46 -3.61 6.26 6.47
CA PHE A 46 -3.25 7.30 7.43
C PHE A 46 -3.95 7.07 8.77
N ARG A 47 -5.26 6.80 8.76
CA ARG A 47 -6.03 6.55 9.98
C ARG A 47 -5.57 5.31 10.72
N SER A 48 -5.26 4.23 10.00
CA SER A 48 -4.82 2.96 10.62
C SER A 48 -3.50 3.13 11.36
N ARG A 49 -2.56 3.91 10.80
CA ARG A 49 -1.32 4.34 11.45
C ARG A 49 -1.55 5.29 12.62
N LEU A 50 -2.46 6.25 12.47
CA LEU A 50 -2.74 7.23 13.52
C LEU A 50 -3.36 6.59 14.77
N LEU A 51 -4.17 5.55 14.59
CA LEU A 51 -4.82 4.81 15.68
C LEU A 51 -4.01 3.57 16.12
N ASP A 52 -2.81 3.38 15.56
CA ASP A 52 -1.92 2.22 15.80
C ASP A 52 -2.68 0.87 15.72
N THR A 53 -3.75 0.84 14.92
CA THR A 53 -4.70 -0.28 14.86
C THR A 53 -4.29 -1.31 13.80
N GLU A 54 -3.26 -1.00 13.03
CA GLU A 54 -2.67 -1.92 12.06
C GLU A 54 -1.33 -2.42 12.60
N PRO A 55 -1.18 -3.72 12.94
CA PRO A 55 0.13 -4.34 12.78
C PRO A 55 0.51 -4.21 11.31
N PRO A 56 1.80 -4.04 10.95
CA PRO A 56 2.21 -3.75 9.58
C PRO A 56 1.47 -4.72 8.66
N SER A 57 0.63 -4.20 7.75
CA SER A 57 0.13 -5.03 6.66
C SER A 57 1.34 -5.80 6.15
N PRO A 58 1.36 -7.15 6.24
CA PRO A 58 2.20 -7.89 5.35
C PRO A 58 1.78 -7.37 4.00
N VAL A 59 2.70 -6.74 3.30
CA VAL A 59 2.72 -6.73 1.83
C VAL A 59 2.11 -8.06 1.45
N GLU A 60 0.91 -7.98 0.87
CA GLU A 60 0.10 -9.07 0.38
C GLU A 60 0.87 -10.37 0.39
N GLN A 61 0.56 -11.25 1.36
CA GLN A 61 1.22 -12.54 1.55
C GLN A 61 1.76 -13.07 0.22
N ALA A 62 3.06 -12.89 0.01
CA ALA A 62 3.86 -13.82 -0.74
C ALA A 62 3.50 -15.17 -0.12
N SER A 63 2.57 -15.87 -0.76
CA SER A 63 2.03 -17.12 -0.27
C SER A 63 3.22 -18.01 0.05
N PRO A 64 3.46 -18.39 1.32
CA PRO A 64 4.43 -19.41 1.61
C PRO A 64 3.74 -20.72 1.21
N GLY A 65 3.91 -21.10 -0.05
CA GLY A 65 3.44 -22.38 -0.58
C GLY A 65 2.10 -22.34 -1.30
N ARG A 66 2.09 -21.89 -2.55
CA ARG A 66 1.35 -22.63 -3.59
C ARG A 66 2.06 -22.58 -4.92
N GLN A 67 3.02 -23.51 -5.02
CA GLN A 67 3.54 -24.14 -6.21
C GLN A 67 4.07 -23.20 -7.30
N VAL A 68 5.34 -22.83 -7.12
CA VAL A 68 6.29 -22.84 -8.23
C VAL A 68 6.16 -24.23 -8.88
N GLN A 69 5.48 -24.24 -10.01
CA GLN A 69 5.40 -25.35 -10.92
C GLN A 69 6.83 -25.78 -11.23
N ASN A 70 7.13 -27.05 -10.96
CA ASN A 70 8.37 -27.74 -11.29
C ASN A 70 9.05 -27.18 -12.55
N VAL A 71 10.11 -26.41 -12.35
CA VAL A 71 11.22 -26.35 -13.30
C VAL A 71 12.48 -26.50 -12.48
N SER A 72 13.19 -27.60 -12.71
CA SER A 72 14.40 -28.01 -11.99
C SER A 72 15.38 -26.85 -11.79
N VAL A 73 15.76 -26.63 -10.54
CA VAL A 73 16.86 -25.75 -10.13
C VAL A 73 18.16 -26.58 -10.11
N PRO A 74 19.22 -26.22 -10.86
CA PRO A 74 20.60 -26.49 -10.47
C PRO A 74 21.13 -25.37 -9.56
N PRO A 75 22.21 -25.62 -8.80
CA PRO A 75 22.27 -25.39 -7.36
C PRO A 75 22.79 -24.01 -6.93
N VAL A 76 22.29 -23.56 -5.77
CA VAL A 76 22.91 -22.69 -4.75
C VAL A 76 23.61 -21.41 -5.25
N ALA A 77 22.92 -20.27 -5.08
CA ALA A 77 23.58 -18.96 -5.04
C ALA A 77 23.51 -18.40 -3.62
N THR A 78 24.69 -18.13 -3.06
CA THR A 78 24.94 -17.20 -1.94
C THR A 78 24.02 -15.97 -2.02
N PRO A 79 23.55 -15.40 -0.89
CA PRO A 79 22.78 -14.15 -0.92
C PRO A 79 23.67 -13.02 -1.43
N GLN A 80 23.61 -12.78 -2.74
CA GLN A 80 24.28 -11.68 -3.41
C GLN A 80 23.42 -10.42 -3.24
N ALA A 81 24.06 -9.29 -2.94
CA ALA A 81 23.36 -8.03 -2.81
C ALA A 81 22.71 -7.63 -4.16
N PRO A 82 21.48 -7.10 -4.15
CA PRO A 82 20.82 -6.66 -5.38
C PRO A 82 21.62 -5.56 -6.06
N GLN A 83 21.79 -5.69 -7.37
CA GLN A 83 22.58 -4.76 -8.21
C GLN A 83 21.71 -3.94 -9.15
N TYR A 84 20.43 -4.30 -9.33
CA TYR A 84 19.52 -3.61 -10.24
C TYR A 84 18.18 -3.34 -9.56
N VAL A 85 17.56 -2.24 -9.95
CA VAL A 85 16.18 -1.87 -9.61
C VAL A 85 15.38 -1.66 -10.90
N TYR A 86 14.14 -2.11 -10.92
CA TYR A 86 13.21 -1.81 -12.00
C TYR A 86 11.79 -1.60 -11.46
N VAL A 87 10.95 -0.97 -12.27
CA VAL A 87 9.52 -0.76 -11.98
C VAL A 87 8.70 -1.67 -12.89
N ASP A 88 7.72 -2.38 -12.32
CA ASP A 88 6.82 -3.25 -13.09
C ASP A 88 5.56 -2.53 -13.60
N GLN A 89 4.63 -3.28 -14.19
CA GLN A 89 3.39 -2.74 -14.77
C GLN A 89 2.45 -2.14 -13.71
N ASP A 90 2.57 -2.58 -12.46
CA ASP A 90 1.76 -2.11 -11.34
C ASP A 90 2.42 -0.93 -10.60
N GLY A 91 3.57 -0.45 -11.10
CA GLY A 91 4.33 0.63 -10.50
C GLY A 91 5.15 0.22 -9.29
N GLN A 92 5.32 -1.08 -9.04
CA GLN A 92 6.08 -1.59 -7.90
C GLN A 92 7.57 -1.66 -8.20
N LEU A 93 8.36 -1.33 -7.19
CA LEU A 93 9.81 -1.26 -7.27
C LEU A 93 10.41 -2.60 -6.87
N ASN A 94 11.09 -3.24 -7.82
CA ASN A 94 11.64 -4.58 -7.70
C ASN A 94 13.17 -4.54 -7.74
N PHE A 95 13.82 -5.46 -7.04
CA PHE A 95 15.28 -5.55 -6.95
C PHE A 95 15.77 -6.88 -7.52
N ALA A 96 16.80 -6.84 -8.35
CA ALA A 96 17.40 -8.02 -8.97
C ALA A 96 18.92 -8.04 -8.75
N VAL A 97 19.49 -9.23 -8.63
CA VAL A 97 20.95 -9.40 -8.52
C VAL A 97 21.60 -9.27 -9.90
N SER A 98 20.88 -9.66 -10.96
CA SER A 98 21.36 -9.58 -12.34
C SER A 98 20.26 -9.15 -13.31
N LEU A 99 20.68 -8.67 -14.48
CA LEU A 99 19.77 -8.26 -15.56
C LEU A 99 18.97 -9.45 -16.13
N ASP A 100 19.48 -10.67 -15.99
CA ASP A 100 18.80 -11.88 -16.47
C ASP A 100 17.58 -12.26 -15.61
N GLU A 101 17.59 -11.91 -14.33
CA GLU A 101 16.44 -12.10 -13.42
C GLU A 101 15.28 -11.15 -13.74
N ILE A 102 15.55 -10.03 -14.41
CA ILE A 102 14.53 -9.03 -14.77
C ILE A 102 13.73 -9.55 -15.98
N PRO A 103 12.39 -9.56 -15.94
CA PRO A 103 11.57 -9.93 -17.10
C PRO A 103 11.89 -9.03 -18.29
N ARG A 104 11.96 -9.61 -19.50
CA ARG A 104 12.44 -8.90 -20.71
C ARG A 104 11.74 -7.56 -20.96
N ALA A 105 10.45 -7.46 -20.65
CA ALA A 105 9.66 -6.24 -20.82
C ALA A 105 10.13 -5.06 -19.93
N PHE A 106 10.85 -5.32 -18.84
CA PHE A 106 11.28 -4.30 -17.87
C PHE A 106 12.80 -4.07 -17.85
N ARG A 107 13.56 -4.79 -18.67
CA ARG A 107 15.03 -4.68 -18.73
C ARG A 107 15.49 -3.31 -19.21
N ASP A 108 14.77 -2.72 -20.16
CA ASP A 108 15.12 -1.41 -20.74
C ASP A 108 14.97 -0.27 -19.72
N GLY A 109 14.09 -0.44 -18.72
CA GLY A 109 13.87 0.52 -17.64
C GLY A 109 14.64 0.22 -16.36
N ALA A 110 15.46 -0.84 -16.34
CA ALA A 110 16.22 -1.23 -15.16
C ALA A 110 17.41 -0.29 -14.92
N GLN A 111 17.60 0.15 -13.68
CA GLN A 111 18.74 0.96 -13.25
C GLN A 111 19.67 0.17 -12.32
N PRO A 112 21.00 0.36 -12.43
CA PRO A 112 21.93 -0.23 -11.49
C PRO A 112 21.86 0.46 -10.12
N LEU A 113 21.83 -0.31 -9.04
CA LEU A 113 22.07 0.17 -7.67
C LEU A 113 23.57 0.38 -7.48
N ASN A 114 24.01 1.63 -7.55
CA ASN A 114 25.38 2.00 -7.22
C ASN A 114 25.53 2.02 -5.68
N ASN A 115 25.91 0.89 -5.10
CA ASN A 115 26.27 0.79 -3.68
C ASN A 115 27.72 1.25 -3.51
N GLN A 116 27.96 2.56 -3.49
CA GLN A 116 29.24 3.12 -3.03
C GLN A 116 29.26 3.30 -1.53
#